data_AF-A0A7S3HEV4-F1
#
_entry.id   AF-A0A7S3HEV4-F1
#
_cell.length_a   1.000
_cell.length_b   1.000
_cell.length_c   1.000
_cell.angle_alpha   90.00
_cell.angle_beta   90.00
_cell.angle_gamma   90.00
#
_symmetry.space_group_name_H-M   'P 1'
#
loop_
_entity.id
_entity.type
_entity.pdbx_description
1 polymer ?
#
loop_
_entity_poly.entity_id
_entity_poly.type
_entity_poly.pdbx_seq_one_letter_code
_entity_poly.pdbx_strand_id
1 'polypeptide(L)'
;MSSVAVGIAKQADIWKNDYGEVLFTTSNALLTKLQEKVSRLELEVASETNDLDQLKFVLNVIAELVAMMQDVELEMIDITERYRTLARYNIPVPEEEMKAALTIQDRWRALYVNSRTRDLRLIDTKQQFREVTSKQDTEFREVLVNLRKEFLDAGPGVSTTDLDDGVELLAEYKAKIAKLNKVKAGLVNAQNLFNLDVKPYPDLQQTIVDISTA
;
A
#
# COMPACT_ATOMS: atom_id res chain seq x y z
N MET A 1 50.93 -31.77 10.43
CA MET A 1 50.78 -30.35 10.05
C MET A 1 51.76 -29.52 10.84
N SER A 2 52.40 -28.50 10.26
CA SER A 2 53.30 -27.61 11.01
C SER A 2 52.51 -26.77 12.01
N SER A 3 53.13 -26.37 13.13
CA SER A 3 52.51 -25.49 14.14
C SER A 3 51.89 -24.22 13.52
N VAL A 4 52.57 -23.65 12.51
CA VAL A 4 52.11 -22.49 11.77
C VAL A 4 50.82 -22.77 10.99
N ALA A 5 50.73 -23.94 10.32
CA ALA A 5 49.53 -24.32 9.57
C ALA A 5 48.30 -24.48 10.50
N VAL A 6 48.49 -25.04 11.70
CA VAL A 6 47.42 -25.17 12.70
C VAL A 6 46.98 -23.80 13.22
N GLY A 7 47.93 -22.89 13.48
CA GLY A 7 47.62 -21.52 13.89
C GLY A 7 46.80 -20.75 12.85
N ILE A 8 47.16 -20.85 11.58
CA ILE A 8 46.43 -20.21 10.47
C ILE A 8 45.02 -20.79 10.35
N ALA A 9 44.86 -22.12 10.41
CA ALA A 9 43.54 -22.76 10.34
C ALA A 9 42.62 -22.29 11.48
N LYS A 10 43.15 -22.22 12.72
CA LYS A 10 42.39 -21.72 13.87
C LYS A 10 41.94 -20.26 13.67
N GLN A 11 42.81 -19.40 13.15
CA GLN A 11 42.46 -18.00 12.91
C GLN A 11 41.39 -17.86 11.80
N ALA A 12 41.48 -18.68 10.75
CA ALA A 12 40.49 -18.72 9.68
C ALA A 12 39.12 -19.18 10.21
N ASP A 13 39.09 -20.16 11.12
CA ASP A 13 37.84 -20.61 11.76
C ASP A 13 37.20 -19.52 12.63
N ILE A 14 38.01 -18.74 13.36
CA ILE A 14 37.51 -17.59 14.14
C ILE A 14 36.83 -16.59 13.20
N TRP A 15 37.51 -16.17 12.13
CA TRP A 15 36.93 -15.21 11.18
C TRP A 15 35.68 -15.75 10.51
N LYS A 16 35.67 -17.02 10.09
CA LYS A 16 34.49 -17.67 9.52
C LYS A 16 33.29 -17.59 10.48
N ASN A 17 33.51 -17.82 11.77
CA ASN A 17 32.45 -17.75 12.77
C ASN A 17 31.99 -16.31 13.00
N ASP A 18 32.91 -15.35 13.12
CA ASP A 18 32.57 -13.93 13.31
C ASP A 18 31.75 -13.39 12.11
N TYR A 19 32.18 -13.67 10.88
CA TYR A 19 31.41 -13.32 9.68
C TYR A 19 30.09 -14.07 9.61
N GLY A 20 30.07 -15.34 10.02
CA GLY A 20 28.87 -16.16 10.11
C GLY A 20 27.83 -15.59 11.06
N GLU A 21 28.25 -15.09 12.23
CA GLU A 21 27.37 -14.46 13.22
C GLU A 21 26.78 -13.14 12.69
N VAL A 22 27.58 -12.32 12.01
CA VAL A 22 27.09 -11.10 11.36
C VAL A 22 26.10 -11.43 10.24
N LEU A 23 26.42 -12.42 9.41
CA LEU A 23 25.53 -12.88 8.33
C LEU A 23 24.23 -13.41 8.93
N PHE A 24 24.28 -14.21 9.99
CA PHE A 24 23.11 -14.73 10.69
C PHE A 24 22.23 -13.59 11.22
N THR A 25 22.80 -12.69 12.02
CA THR A 25 22.07 -11.57 12.64
C THR A 25 21.36 -10.71 11.60
N THR A 26 22.05 -10.38 10.51
CA THR A 26 21.48 -9.56 9.44
C THR A 26 20.46 -10.33 8.60
N SER A 27 20.62 -11.65 8.41
CA SER A 27 19.62 -12.48 7.70
C SER A 27 18.34 -12.66 8.52
N ASN A 28 18.48 -12.86 9.83
CA ASN A 28 17.35 -13.00 10.75
C ASN A 28 16.46 -11.76 10.76
N ALA A 29 17.07 -10.57 10.78
CA ALA A 29 16.33 -9.31 10.72
C ALA A 29 15.52 -9.17 9.42
N LEU A 30 16.10 -9.56 8.28
CA LEU A 30 15.41 -9.55 6.98
C LEU A 30 14.27 -10.59 6.94
N LEU A 31 14.54 -11.82 7.38
CA LEU A 31 13.52 -12.88 7.43
C LEU A 31 12.35 -12.47 8.31
N THR A 32 12.61 -11.95 9.51
CA THR A 32 11.57 -11.53 10.47
C THR A 32 10.69 -10.44 9.84
N LYS A 33 11.31 -9.41 9.26
CA LYS A 33 10.60 -8.33 8.56
C LYS A 33 9.72 -8.85 7.43
N LEU A 34 10.24 -9.78 6.62
CA LEU A 34 9.48 -10.38 5.54
C LEU A 34 8.32 -11.24 6.08
N GLN A 35 8.55 -12.04 7.10
CA GLN A 35 7.52 -12.87 7.73
C GLN A 35 6.38 -12.02 8.31
N GLU A 36 6.68 -10.91 8.97
CA GLU A 36 5.69 -9.95 9.46
C GLU A 36 4.87 -9.36 8.31
N LYS A 37 5.54 -8.96 7.22
CA LYS A 37 4.88 -8.46 6.00
C LYS A 37 3.94 -9.51 5.41
N VAL A 38 4.39 -10.76 5.28
CA VAL A 38 3.56 -11.87 4.75
C VAL A 38 2.37 -12.14 5.66
N SER A 39 2.57 -12.24 6.97
CA SER A 39 1.48 -12.44 7.95
C SER A 39 0.44 -11.32 7.89
N ARG A 40 0.88 -10.06 7.76
CA ARG A 40 -0.04 -8.92 7.61
C ARG A 40 -0.86 -9.06 6.34
N LEU A 41 -0.22 -9.28 5.19
CA LEU A 41 -0.90 -9.42 3.91
C LEU A 41 -1.88 -10.60 3.90
N GLU A 42 -1.55 -11.72 4.54
CA GLU A 42 -2.46 -12.86 4.70
C GLU A 42 -3.76 -12.46 5.43
N LEU A 43 -3.67 -11.66 6.50
CA LEU A 43 -4.83 -11.17 7.25
C LEU A 43 -5.65 -10.15 6.44
N GLU A 44 -4.98 -9.21 5.78
CA GLU A 44 -5.62 -8.18 4.96
C GLU A 44 -6.34 -8.81 3.75
N VAL A 45 -5.69 -9.78 3.09
CA VAL A 45 -6.28 -10.59 2.01
C VAL A 45 -7.37 -11.53 2.51
N ALA A 46 -7.51 -11.79 3.82
CA ALA A 46 -8.61 -12.57 4.37
C ALA A 46 -9.76 -11.72 4.95
N SER A 47 -9.59 -10.40 5.05
CA SER A 47 -10.55 -9.48 5.69
C SER A 47 -11.90 -9.45 4.97
N GLU A 48 -13.02 -9.35 5.69
CA GLU A 48 -14.38 -9.37 5.10
C GLU A 48 -14.62 -8.27 4.06
N THR A 49 -15.63 -8.46 3.19
CA THR A 49 -16.00 -7.53 2.11
C THR A 49 -17.51 -7.32 2.05
N ASN A 50 -18.11 -6.94 3.18
CA ASN A 50 -19.55 -6.76 3.30
C ASN A 50 -20.03 -5.40 2.80
N ASP A 51 -19.14 -4.40 2.76
CA ASP A 51 -19.41 -3.05 2.28
C ASP A 51 -18.39 -2.59 1.22
N LEU A 52 -18.67 -1.43 0.62
CA LEU A 52 -17.83 -0.84 -0.44
C LEU A 52 -16.42 -0.50 0.06
N ASP A 53 -16.28 -0.03 1.29
CA ASP A 53 -14.99 0.42 1.84
C ASP A 53 -14.09 -0.78 2.13
N GLN A 54 -14.66 -1.84 2.72
CA GLN A 54 -14.01 -3.13 2.92
C GLN A 54 -13.61 -3.79 1.59
N LEU A 55 -14.49 -3.75 0.58
CA LEU A 55 -14.13 -4.25 -0.74
C LEU A 55 -12.97 -3.46 -1.34
N LYS A 56 -13.02 -2.11 -1.32
CA LYS A 56 -11.92 -1.27 -1.82
C LYS A 56 -10.62 -1.56 -1.08
N PHE A 57 -10.67 -1.75 0.24
CA PHE A 57 -9.51 -2.12 1.03
C PHE A 57 -8.87 -3.41 0.52
N VAL A 58 -9.65 -4.49 0.41
CA VAL A 58 -9.15 -5.79 -0.06
C VAL A 58 -8.60 -5.71 -1.48
N LEU A 59 -9.29 -5.00 -2.39
CA LEU A 59 -8.82 -4.85 -3.77
C LEU A 59 -7.54 -4.02 -3.87
N ASN A 60 -7.38 -2.98 -3.06
CA ASN A 60 -6.13 -2.22 -2.97
C ASN A 60 -4.99 -3.12 -2.46
N VAL A 61 -5.21 -3.94 -1.44
CA VAL A 61 -4.21 -4.87 -0.90
C VAL A 61 -3.79 -5.89 -1.98
N ILE A 62 -4.75 -6.43 -2.73
CA ILE A 62 -4.46 -7.34 -3.86
C ILE A 62 -3.63 -6.64 -4.94
N ALA A 63 -3.98 -5.39 -5.28
CA ALA A 63 -3.22 -4.60 -6.26
C ALA A 63 -1.79 -4.31 -5.77
N GLU A 64 -1.62 -3.95 -4.50
CA GLU A 64 -0.32 -3.72 -3.87
C GLU A 64 0.54 -4.99 -3.90
N LEU A 65 -0.05 -6.15 -3.57
CA LEU A 65 0.61 -7.45 -3.59
C LEU A 65 1.15 -7.79 -4.98
N VAL A 66 0.36 -7.52 -6.03
CA VAL A 66 0.80 -7.71 -7.42
C VAL A 66 1.93 -6.74 -7.78
N ALA A 67 1.83 -5.47 -7.36
CA ALA A 67 2.84 -4.46 -7.65
C ALA A 67 4.20 -4.75 -7.01
N MET A 68 4.21 -5.31 -5.79
CA MET A 68 5.44 -5.62 -5.04
C MET A 68 6.04 -7.01 -5.35
N MET A 69 5.43 -7.79 -6.25
CA MET A 69 5.77 -9.20 -6.46
C MET A 69 7.26 -9.41 -6.78
N GLN A 70 7.80 -8.60 -7.69
CA GLN A 70 9.19 -8.71 -8.12
C GLN A 70 10.19 -8.37 -7.00
N ASP A 71 9.90 -7.32 -6.22
CA ASP A 71 10.78 -6.88 -5.14
C ASP A 71 10.85 -7.94 -4.02
N VAL A 72 9.70 -8.53 -3.68
CA VAL A 72 9.63 -9.60 -2.67
C VAL A 72 10.30 -10.88 -3.17
N GLU A 73 10.22 -11.18 -4.47
CA GLU A 73 10.93 -12.32 -5.05
C GLU A 73 12.46 -12.18 -4.89
N LEU A 74 13.01 -11.00 -5.17
CA LEU A 74 14.44 -10.73 -4.97
C LEU A 74 14.84 -10.83 -3.49
N GLU A 75 14.03 -10.29 -2.57
CA GLU A 75 14.27 -10.36 -1.13
C GLU A 75 14.24 -11.81 -0.61
N MET A 76 13.29 -12.62 -1.07
CA MET A 76 13.22 -14.04 -0.71
C MET A 76 14.44 -14.82 -1.19
N ILE A 77 14.88 -14.60 -2.44
CA ILE A 77 16.06 -15.28 -3.00
C ILE A 77 17.31 -14.93 -2.19
N ASP A 78 17.54 -13.65 -1.88
CA ASP A 78 18.68 -13.22 -1.06
C ASP A 78 18.64 -13.90 0.31
N ILE A 79 17.50 -13.85 1.02
CA ILE A 79 17.34 -14.51 2.32
C ILE A 79 17.65 -16.00 2.21
N THR A 80 17.03 -16.72 1.27
CA THR A 80 17.25 -18.17 1.10
C THR A 80 18.73 -18.50 0.85
N GLU A 81 19.42 -17.73 0.01
CA GLU A 81 20.86 -17.97 -0.28
C GLU A 81 21.75 -17.68 0.93
N ARG A 82 21.41 -16.68 1.76
CA ARG A 82 22.13 -16.38 2.99
C ARG A 82 22.03 -17.53 3.99
N TYR A 83 20.83 -18.09 4.17
CA TYR A 83 20.64 -19.27 5.04
C TYR A 83 21.31 -20.54 4.48
N ARG A 84 21.30 -20.74 3.15
CA ARG A 84 22.09 -21.81 2.51
C ARG A 84 23.59 -21.65 2.76
N THR A 85 24.08 -20.41 2.74
CA THR A 85 25.49 -20.10 3.05
C THR A 85 25.83 -20.39 4.50
N LEU A 86 24.98 -20.00 5.45
CA LEU A 86 25.14 -20.33 6.88
C LEU A 86 25.23 -21.85 7.09
N ALA A 87 24.32 -22.61 6.46
CA ALA A 87 24.33 -24.06 6.50
C ALA A 87 25.60 -24.67 5.89
N ARG A 88 26.03 -24.17 4.72
CA ARG A 88 27.24 -24.64 4.02
C ARG A 88 28.51 -24.54 4.88
N TYR A 89 28.61 -23.48 5.69
CA TYR A 89 29.77 -23.25 6.56
C TYR A 89 29.58 -23.76 7.99
N ASN A 90 28.49 -24.49 8.26
CA ASN A 90 28.12 -25.01 9.58
C ASN A 90 28.02 -23.92 10.66
N ILE A 91 27.52 -22.74 10.29
CA ILE A 91 27.19 -21.70 11.27
C ILE A 91 25.90 -22.13 11.99
N PRO A 92 25.85 -22.13 13.33
CA PRO A 92 24.66 -22.54 14.07
C PRO A 92 23.46 -21.64 13.75
N VAL A 93 22.35 -22.25 13.36
CA VAL A 93 21.06 -21.58 13.11
C VAL A 93 19.95 -22.45 13.71
N PRO A 94 18.94 -21.86 14.39
CA PRO A 94 17.79 -22.63 14.88
C PRO A 94 17.06 -23.35 13.74
N GLU A 95 16.66 -24.61 13.96
CA GLU A 95 16.01 -25.43 12.91
C GLU A 95 14.71 -24.79 12.38
N GLU A 96 13.90 -24.23 13.27
CA GLU A 96 12.65 -23.55 12.90
C GLU A 96 12.90 -22.34 12.00
N GLU A 97 13.96 -21.59 12.27
CA GLU A 97 14.34 -20.42 11.50
C GLU A 97 14.88 -20.80 10.12
N MET A 98 15.75 -21.81 10.08
CA MET A 98 16.24 -22.38 8.82
C MET A 98 15.07 -22.86 7.95
N LYS A 99 14.15 -23.62 8.54
CA LYS A 99 12.95 -24.10 7.85
C LYS A 99 12.09 -22.95 7.34
N ALA A 100 11.88 -21.91 8.14
CA ALA A 100 11.13 -20.74 7.74
C ALA A 100 11.78 -19.99 6.58
N ALA A 101 13.11 -19.82 6.59
CA ALA A 101 13.85 -19.19 5.51
C ALA A 101 13.79 -19.97 4.18
N LEU A 102 13.79 -21.31 4.26
CA LEU A 102 13.75 -22.18 3.08
C LEU A 102 12.33 -22.38 2.52
N THR A 103 11.29 -22.15 3.33
CA THR A 103 9.88 -22.34 2.93
C THR A 103 9.13 -21.03 2.70
N ILE A 104 9.79 -19.86 2.87
CA ILE A 104 9.17 -18.55 2.70
C ILE A 104 8.60 -18.35 1.29
N GLN A 105 9.27 -18.90 0.27
CA GLN A 105 8.84 -18.84 -1.12
C GLN A 105 7.51 -19.58 -1.34
N ASP A 106 7.33 -20.76 -0.72
CA ASP A 106 6.08 -21.51 -0.81
C ASP A 106 4.94 -20.78 -0.11
N ARG A 107 5.22 -20.17 1.06
CA ARG A 107 4.25 -19.35 1.78
C ARG A 107 3.81 -18.13 0.97
N TRP A 108 4.76 -17.40 0.38
CA TRP A 108 4.46 -16.26 -0.50
C TRP A 108 3.64 -16.69 -1.71
N ARG A 109 4.00 -17.82 -2.35
CA ARG A 109 3.26 -18.36 -3.48
C ARG A 109 1.82 -18.72 -3.10
N ALA A 110 1.61 -19.33 -1.94
CA ALA A 110 0.28 -19.64 -1.44
C ALA A 110 -0.56 -18.37 -1.21
N LEU A 111 0.03 -17.34 -0.60
CA LEU A 111 -0.59 -16.03 -0.43
C LEU A 111 -0.97 -15.41 -1.78
N TYR A 112 -0.06 -15.41 -2.76
CA TYR A 112 -0.31 -14.88 -4.10
C TYR A 112 -1.45 -15.62 -4.81
N VAL A 113 -1.45 -16.95 -4.78
CA VAL A 113 -2.53 -17.75 -5.39
C VAL A 113 -3.87 -17.47 -4.69
N ASN A 114 -3.87 -17.35 -3.36
CA ASN A 114 -5.07 -17.02 -2.60
C ASN A 114 -5.59 -15.62 -2.97
N SER A 115 -4.73 -14.61 -3.05
CA SER A 115 -5.11 -13.26 -3.42
C SER A 115 -5.74 -13.19 -4.82
N ARG A 116 -5.16 -13.89 -5.81
CA ARG A 116 -5.73 -14.00 -7.16
C ARG A 116 -7.06 -14.76 -7.17
N THR A 117 -7.18 -15.84 -6.41
CA THR A 117 -8.44 -16.60 -6.30
C THR A 117 -9.54 -15.76 -5.69
N ARG A 118 -9.20 -14.99 -4.67
CA ARG A 118 -10.12 -14.06 -4.01
C ARG A 118 -10.56 -12.96 -4.95
N ASP A 119 -9.63 -12.38 -5.71
CA ASP A 119 -9.91 -11.35 -6.72
C ASP A 119 -10.93 -11.82 -7.78
N LEU A 120 -10.82 -13.08 -8.21
CA LEU A 120 -11.74 -13.72 -9.15
C LEU A 120 -13.12 -13.99 -8.53
N ARG A 121 -13.18 -14.42 -7.27
CA ARG A 121 -14.46 -14.66 -6.58
C ARG A 121 -15.28 -13.37 -6.37
N LEU A 122 -14.61 -12.22 -6.36
CA LEU A 122 -15.25 -10.92 -6.17
C LEU A 122 -15.75 -10.28 -7.48
N ILE A 123 -15.75 -11.00 -8.62
CA ILE A 123 -16.17 -10.45 -9.92
C ILE A 123 -17.61 -9.91 -9.88
N ASP A 124 -18.56 -10.70 -9.38
CA ASP A 124 -19.97 -10.29 -9.34
C ASP A 124 -20.18 -9.10 -8.39
N THR A 125 -19.53 -9.14 -7.22
CA THR A 125 -19.54 -8.05 -6.25
C THR A 125 -18.95 -6.76 -6.85
N LYS A 126 -17.83 -6.85 -7.59
CA LYS A 126 -17.23 -5.70 -8.30
C LYS A 126 -18.19 -5.10 -9.31
N GLN A 127 -19.00 -5.91 -9.99
CA GLN A 127 -19.99 -5.40 -10.93
C GLN A 127 -21.06 -4.56 -10.23
N GLN A 128 -21.60 -5.03 -9.11
CA GLN A 128 -22.56 -4.25 -8.32
C GLN A 128 -21.95 -2.93 -7.84
N PHE A 129 -20.70 -2.97 -7.36
CA PHE A 129 -20.03 -1.75 -6.88
C PHE A 129 -19.59 -0.80 -8.01
N ARG A 130 -19.44 -1.26 -9.27
CA ARG A 130 -19.29 -0.37 -10.43
C ARG A 130 -20.51 0.53 -10.60
N GLU A 131 -21.71 -0.03 -10.47
CA GLU A 131 -22.97 0.71 -10.58
C GLU A 131 -23.10 1.73 -9.44
N VAL A 132 -22.83 1.29 -8.21
CA VAL A 132 -22.83 2.18 -7.03
C VAL A 132 -21.80 3.31 -7.19
N THR A 133 -20.58 3.00 -7.61
CA THR A 133 -19.51 4.02 -7.81
C THR A 133 -19.89 5.01 -8.91
N SER A 134 -20.53 4.55 -9.98
CA SER A 134 -20.99 5.43 -11.07
C SER A 134 -22.10 6.37 -10.60
N LYS A 135 -23.02 5.88 -9.76
CA LYS A 135 -24.04 6.70 -9.13
C LYS A 135 -23.43 7.74 -8.18
N GLN A 136 -22.49 7.32 -7.34
CA GLN A 136 -21.75 8.23 -6.44
C GLN A 136 -20.97 9.31 -7.21
N ASP A 137 -20.38 8.98 -8.37
CA ASP A 137 -19.74 9.98 -9.25
C ASP A 137 -20.72 11.03 -9.76
N THR A 138 -21.90 10.57 -10.18
CA THR A 138 -22.95 11.47 -10.66
C THR A 138 -23.44 12.40 -9.54
N GLU A 139 -23.75 11.84 -8.37
CA GLU A 139 -24.16 12.61 -7.19
C GLU A 139 -23.07 13.59 -6.73
N PHE A 140 -21.80 13.17 -6.75
CA PHE A 140 -20.68 14.04 -6.38
C PHE A 140 -20.51 15.20 -7.37
N ARG A 141 -20.72 14.97 -8.67
CA ARG A 141 -20.71 16.05 -9.68
C ARG A 141 -21.81 17.06 -9.44
N GLU A 142 -23.01 16.63 -9.07
CA GLU A 142 -24.11 17.54 -8.70
C GLU A 142 -23.74 18.40 -7.47
N VAL A 143 -23.10 17.79 -6.46
CA VAL A 143 -22.57 18.54 -5.30
C VAL A 143 -21.55 19.59 -5.73
N LEU A 144 -20.67 19.29 -6.68
CA LEU A 144 -19.68 20.26 -7.19
C LEU A 144 -20.33 21.39 -7.98
N VAL A 145 -21.37 21.11 -8.77
CA VAL A 145 -22.15 22.14 -9.48
C VAL A 145 -22.83 23.07 -8.47
N ASN A 146 -23.44 22.52 -7.42
CA ASN A 146 -24.07 23.32 -6.37
C ASN A 146 -23.04 24.15 -5.59
N LEU A 147 -21.90 23.57 -5.23
CA LEU A 147 -20.79 24.30 -4.61
C LEU A 147 -20.34 25.47 -5.49
N ARG A 148 -20.19 25.24 -6.80
CA ARG A 148 -19.76 26.27 -7.74
C ARG A 148 -20.77 27.41 -7.80
N LYS A 149 -22.06 27.07 -7.84
CA LYS A 149 -23.15 28.05 -7.82
C LYS A 149 -23.14 28.87 -6.52
N GLU A 150 -23.09 28.21 -5.37
CA GLU A 150 -23.01 28.87 -4.05
C GLU A 150 -21.79 29.80 -3.95
N PHE A 151 -20.64 29.36 -4.48
CA PHE A 151 -19.42 30.16 -4.49
C PHE A 151 -19.55 31.42 -5.36
N LEU A 152 -20.23 31.34 -6.51
CA LEU A 152 -20.45 32.50 -7.38
C LEU A 152 -21.52 33.46 -6.84
N ASP A 153 -22.56 32.93 -6.19
CA ASP A 153 -23.70 33.72 -5.71
C ASP A 153 -23.42 34.39 -4.35
N ALA A 154 -22.66 33.72 -3.47
CA ALA A 154 -22.46 34.14 -2.07
C ALA A 154 -21.02 33.89 -1.56
N GLY A 155 -20.06 33.78 -2.47
CA GLY A 155 -18.65 33.62 -2.11
C GLY A 155 -17.98 34.92 -1.63
N PRO A 156 -16.75 34.82 -1.11
CA PRO A 156 -16.01 35.96 -0.56
C PRO A 156 -15.67 37.05 -1.60
N GLY A 157 -15.80 36.76 -2.90
CA GLY A 157 -15.56 37.72 -3.99
C GLY A 157 -16.80 38.48 -4.47
N VAL A 158 -17.97 38.30 -3.84
CA VAL A 158 -19.21 38.99 -4.23
C VAL A 158 -19.22 40.40 -3.64
N SER A 159 -19.66 41.38 -4.44
CA SER A 159 -19.65 42.81 -4.12
C SER A 159 -20.52 43.23 -2.92
N THR A 160 -21.25 42.29 -2.31
CA THR A 160 -22.14 42.52 -1.16
C THR A 160 -21.54 42.05 0.16
N THR A 161 -20.31 41.54 0.17
CA THR A 161 -19.65 40.96 1.35
C THR A 161 -18.56 41.91 1.85
N ASP A 162 -18.62 42.28 3.13
CA ASP A 162 -17.59 43.10 3.78
C ASP A 162 -16.30 42.29 4.00
N LEU A 163 -15.16 42.97 4.15
CA LEU A 163 -13.83 42.33 4.16
C LEU A 163 -13.67 41.28 5.26
N ASP A 164 -14.18 41.55 6.47
CA ASP A 164 -14.10 40.63 7.61
C ASP A 164 -14.92 39.35 7.34
N ASP A 165 -16.15 39.49 6.84
CA ASP A 165 -17.01 38.37 6.44
C ASP A 165 -16.38 37.56 5.28
N GLY A 166 -15.69 38.23 4.36
CA GLY A 166 -14.97 37.62 3.25
C GLY A 166 -13.83 36.70 3.72
N VAL A 167 -13.08 37.09 4.75
CA VAL A 167 -12.00 36.26 5.31
C VAL A 167 -12.56 35.00 5.97
N GLU A 168 -13.66 35.11 6.70
CA GLU A 168 -14.34 33.95 7.31
C GLU A 168 -14.87 32.99 6.24
N LEU A 169 -15.60 33.51 5.23
CA LEU A 169 -16.10 32.71 4.12
C LEU A 169 -14.98 32.00 3.34
N LEU A 170 -13.85 32.68 3.11
CA LEU A 170 -12.69 32.09 2.44
C LEU A 170 -12.11 30.90 3.25
N ALA A 171 -12.04 31.02 4.58
CA ALA A 171 -11.63 29.92 5.44
C ALA A 171 -12.61 28.74 5.38
N GLU A 172 -13.92 29.01 5.39
CA GLU A 172 -14.95 27.99 5.25
C GLU A 172 -14.87 27.24 3.91
N TYR A 173 -14.75 27.97 2.81
CA TYR A 173 -14.66 27.37 1.47
C TYR A 173 -13.36 26.57 1.31
N LYS A 174 -12.23 27.02 1.87
CA LYS A 174 -10.99 26.23 1.93
C LYS A 174 -11.21 24.90 2.68
N ALA A 175 -11.91 24.93 3.81
CA ALA A 175 -12.23 23.71 4.56
C ALA A 175 -13.20 22.79 3.79
N LYS A 176 -14.23 23.32 3.14
CA LYS A 176 -15.16 22.57 2.28
C LYS A 176 -14.42 21.89 1.12
N ILE A 177 -13.55 22.62 0.43
CA ILE A 177 -12.73 22.09 -0.67
C ILE A 177 -11.79 21.00 -0.21
N ALA A 178 -11.14 21.16 0.94
CA ALA A 178 -10.27 20.13 1.49
C ALA A 178 -11.04 18.81 1.73
N LYS A 179 -12.28 18.89 2.23
CA LYS A 179 -13.17 17.72 2.37
C LYS A 179 -13.53 17.12 1.01
N LEU A 180 -13.95 17.94 0.05
CA LEU A 180 -14.33 17.47 -1.29
C LEU A 180 -13.15 16.85 -2.06
N ASN A 181 -11.93 17.34 -1.86
CA ASN A 181 -10.72 16.72 -2.43
C ASN A 181 -10.46 15.32 -1.87
N LYS A 182 -10.73 15.08 -0.57
CA LYS A 182 -10.65 13.72 0.00
C LYS A 182 -11.70 12.80 -0.61
N VAL A 183 -12.94 13.28 -0.78
CA VAL A 183 -14.02 12.53 -1.43
C VAL A 183 -13.64 12.20 -2.88
N LYS A 184 -13.16 13.19 -3.64
CA LYS A 184 -12.65 13.01 -5.01
C LYS A 184 -11.56 11.95 -5.07
N ALA A 185 -10.57 12.00 -4.19
CA ALA A 185 -9.48 11.01 -4.16
C ALA A 185 -10.01 9.60 -3.94
N GLY A 186 -10.96 9.42 -3.00
CA GLY A 186 -11.62 8.14 -2.75
C GLY A 186 -12.43 7.65 -3.95
N LEU A 187 -13.16 8.55 -4.63
CA LEU A 187 -13.94 8.21 -5.82
C LEU A 187 -13.05 7.80 -6.99
N VAL A 188 -11.97 8.54 -7.24
CA VAL A 188 -11.01 8.22 -8.30
C VAL A 188 -10.31 6.90 -8.03
N ASN A 189 -9.93 6.61 -6.77
CA ASN A 189 -9.40 5.29 -6.40
C ASN A 189 -10.42 4.18 -6.68
N ALA A 190 -11.68 4.35 -6.27
CA ALA A 190 -12.73 3.38 -6.56
C ALA A 190 -12.92 3.19 -8.07
N GLN A 191 -13.01 4.26 -8.85
CA GLN A 191 -13.13 4.21 -10.31
C GLN A 191 -11.95 3.45 -10.95
N ASN A 192 -10.72 3.70 -10.49
CA ASN A 192 -9.54 2.97 -10.98
C ASN A 192 -9.58 1.49 -10.60
N LEU A 193 -9.91 1.14 -9.35
CA LEU A 193 -10.04 -0.25 -8.90
C LEU A 193 -11.07 -1.04 -9.70
N PHE A 194 -12.12 -0.35 -10.13
CA PHE A 194 -13.18 -0.92 -10.93
C PHE A 194 -13.01 -0.65 -12.43
N ASN A 195 -11.85 -0.20 -12.93
CA ASN A 195 -11.65 0.11 -14.35
C ASN A 195 -12.82 0.91 -14.98
N LEU A 196 -13.25 1.97 -14.30
CA LEU A 196 -14.21 2.95 -14.80
C LEU A 196 -13.47 4.13 -15.45
N ASP A 197 -14.12 4.80 -16.40
CA ASP A 197 -13.57 5.98 -17.06
C ASP A 197 -13.54 7.19 -16.10
N VAL A 198 -12.34 7.59 -15.69
CA VAL A 198 -12.14 8.72 -14.76
C VAL A 198 -12.19 10.03 -15.54
N LYS A 199 -13.30 10.74 -15.40
CA LYS A 199 -13.49 12.06 -16.02
C LYS A 199 -13.02 13.19 -15.10
N PRO A 200 -12.47 14.28 -15.65
CA PRO A 200 -12.06 15.45 -14.86
C PRO A 200 -13.23 16.08 -14.10
N TYR A 201 -12.91 16.81 -13.03
CA TYR A 201 -13.86 17.55 -12.19
C TYR A 201 -13.61 19.07 -12.33
N PRO A 202 -14.06 19.68 -13.44
CA PRO A 202 -13.72 21.07 -13.78
C PRO A 202 -14.26 22.08 -12.76
N ASP A 203 -15.48 21.88 -12.23
CA ASP A 203 -16.10 22.82 -11.28
C ASP A 203 -15.31 22.95 -9.97
N LEU A 204 -14.77 21.82 -9.47
CA LEU A 204 -13.89 21.83 -8.30
C LEU A 204 -12.58 22.55 -8.61
N GLN A 205 -12.00 22.29 -9.79
CA GLN A 205 -10.71 22.87 -10.18
C GLN A 205 -10.79 24.38 -10.38
N GLN A 206 -11.85 24.87 -11.03
CA GLN A 206 -12.09 26.30 -11.18
C GLN A 206 -12.32 26.97 -9.83
N THR A 207 -13.11 26.35 -8.94
CA THR A 207 -13.35 26.92 -7.61
C THR A 207 -12.07 27.01 -6.76
N ILE A 208 -11.16 26.04 -6.88
CA ILE A 208 -9.84 26.10 -6.24
C ILE A 208 -9.02 27.27 -6.77
N VAL A 209 -8.98 27.46 -8.09
CA VAL A 209 -8.23 28.54 -8.74
C VAL A 209 -8.77 29.90 -8.29
N ASP A 210 -10.09 30.07 -8.29
CA ASP A 210 -10.72 31.33 -7.92
C ASP A 210 -10.47 31.68 -6.43
N ILE A 211 -10.52 30.69 -5.52
CA ILE A 211 -10.18 30.89 -4.10
C ILE A 211 -8.71 31.22 -3.87
N SER A 212 -7.81 30.76 -4.75
CA SER A 212 -6.40 31.11 -4.66
C SER A 212 -6.08 32.50 -5.21
N THR A 213 -7.00 33.07 -6.00
CA THR A 213 -6.86 34.38 -6.66
C THR A 213 -7.64 35.49 -5.94
N ALA A 214 -8.64 35.12 -5.13
CA ALA A 214 -9.38 35.99 -4.21
C ALA A 214 -8.59 36.29 -2.93
#